data_AF-A0A497H241-F1
#
_entry.id   AF-A0A497H241-F1
#
_cell.length_a   1.000
_cell.length_b   1.000
_cell.length_c   1.000
_cell.angle_alpha   90.00
_cell.angle_beta   90.00
_cell.angle_gamma   90.00
#
_symmetry.space_group_name_H-M   'P 1'
#
loop_
_entity.id
_entity.type
_entity.pdbx_description
1 polymer ?
#
loop_
_entity_poly.entity_id
_entity_poly.type
_entity_poly.pdbx_seq_one_letter_code
_entity_poly.pdbx_strand_id
1 'polypeptide(L)'
;MPLDIEDHGTYCMIRIPDAEYLYNDGYPMLPYYTRTYTFPAGTSINDITVTPQEVEHITLSRKIAPAPPAVPLNMQPVSVEVKEGPVYHQNEFYPQEW
;
A
#
# COMPACT_ATOMS: atom_id res chain seq x y z
N MET A 1 10.20 -0.16 14.59
CA MET A 1 10.22 -1.40 13.77
C MET A 1 11.08 -1.10 12.55
N PRO A 2 12.04 -1.94 12.11
CA PRO A 2 12.91 -1.53 11.01
C PRO A 2 12.12 -1.61 9.71
N LEU A 3 11.88 -0.43 9.13
CA LEU A 3 11.46 -0.25 7.75
C LEU A 3 12.69 -0.42 6.86
N ASP A 4 12.56 -1.17 5.78
CA ASP A 4 13.61 -1.33 4.76
C ASP A 4 13.15 -0.70 3.44
N ILE A 5 14.10 -0.12 2.69
CA ILE A 5 13.84 0.53 1.41
C ILE A 5 14.69 -0.19 0.36
N GLU A 6 14.03 -1.05 -0.42
CA GLU A 6 14.67 -1.81 -1.50
C GLU A 6 14.68 -0.95 -2.78
N ASP A 7 15.87 -0.60 -3.29
CA ASP A 7 16.03 0.15 -4.55
C ASP A 7 16.07 -0.81 -5.76
N HIS A 8 15.16 -0.60 -6.71
CA HIS A 8 15.05 -1.36 -7.96
C HIS A 8 15.34 -0.50 -9.20
N GLY A 9 16.16 0.54 -9.06
CA GLY A 9 16.60 1.43 -10.12
C GLY A 9 15.64 2.58 -10.35
N THR A 10 14.54 2.33 -11.08
CA THR A 10 13.55 3.39 -11.41
C THR A 10 12.65 3.68 -10.21
N TYR A 11 12.29 2.63 -9.47
CA TYR A 11 11.39 2.68 -8.33
C TYR A 11 12.06 2.07 -7.09
N CYS A 12 11.48 2.34 -5.93
CA CYS A 12 11.80 1.66 -4.68
C CYS A 12 10.58 0.90 -4.14
N MET A 13 10.83 -0.05 -3.24
CA MET A 13 9.80 -0.77 -2.50
C MET A 13 10.05 -0.61 -1.01
N ILE A 14 9.00 -0.27 -0.27
CA ILE A 14 9.06 -0.16 1.19
C ILE A 14 8.71 -1.51 1.77
N ARG A 15 9.63 -2.15 2.49
CA ARG A 15 9.36 -3.41 3.18
C ARG A 15 9.22 -3.22 4.67
N ILE A 16 8.14 -3.79 5.20
CA ILE A 16 7.93 -3.95 6.63
C ILE A 16 7.60 -5.42 6.90
N PRO A 17 8.24 -6.08 7.89
CA PRO A 17 7.94 -7.46 8.23
C PRO A 17 6.46 -7.70 8.53
N ASP A 18 5.91 -8.80 8.03
CA ASP A 18 4.52 -9.24 8.24
C ASP A 18 3.42 -8.27 7.74
N ALA A 19 3.77 -7.30 6.91
CA ALA A 19 2.81 -6.39 6.30
C ALA A 19 2.23 -6.93 4.99
N GLU A 20 0.95 -6.65 4.74
CA GLU A 20 0.33 -6.74 3.43
C GLU A 20 0.57 -5.46 2.63
N TYR A 21 0.18 -5.40 1.36
CA TYR A 21 0.45 -4.24 0.48
C TYR A 21 -0.81 -3.79 -0.23
N LEU A 22 -1.03 -2.47 -0.28
CA LEU A 22 -2.08 -1.89 -1.11
C LEU A 22 -1.85 -2.26 -2.57
N TYR A 23 -2.85 -2.86 -3.20
CA TYR A 23 -2.74 -3.46 -4.53
C TYR A 23 -3.80 -2.93 -5.48
N ASN A 24 -3.83 -1.61 -5.64
CA ASN A 24 -4.66 -0.94 -6.64
C ASN A 24 -3.84 -0.70 -7.90
N ASP A 25 -4.31 -1.22 -9.04
CA ASP A 25 -3.60 -1.15 -10.33
C ASP A 25 -3.09 0.26 -10.65
N GLY A 26 -1.76 0.37 -10.77
CA GLY A 26 -1.04 1.60 -11.06
C GLY A 26 -0.84 2.55 -9.88
N TYR A 27 -1.24 2.19 -8.66
CA TYR A 27 -1.06 3.01 -7.45
C TYR A 27 0.16 2.53 -6.65
N PRO A 28 0.79 3.38 -5.81
CA PRO A 28 1.91 2.98 -4.97
C PRO A 28 1.61 1.77 -4.09
N MET A 29 2.48 0.76 -4.13
CA MET A 29 2.40 -0.40 -3.24
C MET A 29 2.90 -0.02 -1.84
N LEU A 30 1.98 0.41 -0.98
CA LEU A 30 2.28 0.77 0.40
C LEU A 30 1.95 -0.37 1.37
N PRO A 31 2.83 -0.66 2.33
CA PRO A 31 2.57 -1.69 3.33
C PRO A 31 1.47 -1.27 4.31
N TYR A 32 0.63 -2.22 4.73
CA TYR A 32 -0.37 -2.03 5.78
C TYR A 32 -0.52 -3.29 6.65
N TYR A 33 -1.14 -3.13 7.82
CA TYR A 33 -1.49 -4.24 8.72
C TYR A 33 -3.01 -4.33 8.89
N THR A 34 -3.52 -5.56 8.84
CA THR A 34 -4.91 -5.84 9.18
C THR A 34 -5.03 -6.34 10.62
N ARG A 35 -5.99 -5.80 11.37
CA ARG A 35 -6.39 -6.34 12.68
C ARG A 35 -7.87 -6.67 12.69
N THR A 36 -8.20 -7.89 13.07
CA THR A 36 -9.57 -8.35 13.22
C THR A 36 -10.01 -8.26 14.68
N TYR A 37 -11.13 -7.59 14.94
CA TYR A 37 -11.75 -7.52 16.26
C TYR A 37 -13.09 -8.25 16.22
N THR A 38 -13.36 -9.08 17.22
CA THR A 38 -14.61 -9.84 17.33
C THR A 38 -15.50 -9.18 18.37
N PHE A 39 -16.74 -8.87 17.97
CA PHE A 39 -17.76 -8.29 18.85
C PHE A 39 -18.93 -9.28 19.04
N PRO A 40 -19.65 -9.20 20.17
CA PRO A 40 -20.87 -9.99 20.36
C PRO A 40 -21.93 -9.72 19.30
N ALA A 41 -22.83 -10.68 19.10
CA ALA A 41 -23.97 -10.49 18.23
C ALA A 41 -24.85 -9.32 18.72
N GLY A 42 -25.26 -8.44 17.80
CA GLY A 42 -26.03 -7.24 18.10
C GLY A 42 -25.20 -5.96 18.32
N THR A 43 -23.87 -6.01 18.25
CA THR A 43 -23.03 -4.81 18.24
C THR A 43 -23.17 -4.04 16.91
N SER A 44 -23.31 -2.72 17.00
CA SER A 44 -23.18 -1.79 15.86
C SER A 44 -21.92 -0.95 16.03
N ILE A 45 -21.09 -0.90 14.98
CA ILE A 45 -19.89 -0.05 14.93
C ILE A 45 -20.31 1.28 14.30
N ASN A 46 -20.37 2.34 15.10
CA ASN A 46 -20.82 3.66 14.63
C ASN A 46 -19.66 4.54 14.13
N ASP A 47 -18.46 4.36 14.70
CA ASP A 47 -17.27 5.15 14.39
C ASP A 47 -16.00 4.35 14.67
N ILE A 48 -14.94 4.64 13.92
CA ILE A 48 -13.58 4.16 14.17
C ILE A 48 -12.67 5.38 14.12
N THR A 49 -12.13 5.77 15.27
CA THR A 49 -11.16 6.86 15.37
C THR A 49 -9.75 6.29 15.50
N VAL A 50 -8.85 6.69 14.60
CA VAL A 50 -7.42 6.35 14.65
C VAL A 50 -6.64 7.59 15.08
N THR A 51 -5.81 7.45 16.12
CA THR A 51 -4.89 8.53 16.55
C THR A 51 -3.46 8.05 16.34
N PRO A 52 -2.75 8.53 15.29
CA PRO A 52 -1.38 8.13 15.04
C PRO A 52 -0.47 8.60 16.18
N GLN A 53 0.49 7.77 16.55
CA GLN A 53 1.54 8.07 17.52
C GLN A 53 2.89 7.93 16.80
N GLU A 54 3.89 8.71 17.21
CA GLU A 54 5.28 8.58 16.72
C GLU A 54 5.39 8.66 15.18
N VAL A 55 4.76 9.69 14.58
CA VAL A 55 4.83 9.91 13.13
C VAL A 55 6.24 10.34 12.72
N GLU A 56 6.85 9.57 11.83
CA GLU A 56 8.15 9.86 11.23
C GLU A 56 8.01 10.24 9.75
N HIS A 57 8.89 11.11 9.28
CA HIS A 57 8.98 11.50 7.87
C HIS A 57 10.27 10.96 7.27
N ILE A 58 10.13 10.21 6.17
CA ILE A 58 11.25 9.62 5.43
C ILE A 58 11.27 10.20 4.03
N THR A 59 12.40 10.76 3.61
CA THR A 59 12.59 11.23 2.24
C THR A 59 13.14 10.10 1.37
N LEU A 60 12.43 9.78 0.28
CA LEU A 60 12.82 8.75 -0.67
C LEU A 60 13.57 9.37 -1.86
N SER A 61 14.58 8.69 -2.35
CA SER A 61 15.33 9.08 -3.57
C SER A 61 14.60 8.73 -4.86
N ARG A 62 13.65 7.78 -4.79
CA ARG A 62 12.87 7.24 -5.90
C ARG A 62 11.39 7.22 -5.54
N LYS A 63 10.54 7.16 -6.57
CA LYS A 63 9.11 6.88 -6.38
C LYS A 63 8.92 5.44 -5.90
N ILE A 64 7.85 5.20 -5.15
CA ILE A 64 7.43 3.84 -4.78
C ILE A 64 6.92 3.13 -6.04
N ALA A 65 7.12 1.82 -6.14
CA ALA A 65 6.67 1.06 -7.30
C ALA A 65 5.13 1.00 -7.41
N PRO A 66 4.56 1.19 -8.61
CA PRO A 66 3.13 0.99 -8.86
C PRO A 66 2.75 -0.50 -8.82
N ALA A 67 1.54 -0.80 -8.34
CA ALA A 67 1.02 -2.16 -8.37
C ALA A 67 0.69 -2.58 -9.82
N PRO A 68 1.02 -3.81 -10.24
CA PRO A 68 0.63 -4.32 -11.54
C PRO A 68 -0.89 -4.59 -11.62
N PRO A 69 -1.46 -4.67 -12.83
CA PRO A 69 -2.84 -5.07 -13.02
C PRO A 69 -3.08 -6.51 -12.58
N ALA A 70 -4.31 -6.80 -12.19
CA ALA A 70 -4.72 -8.17 -11.87
C ALA A 70 -4.57 -9.08 -13.10
N VAL A 71 -3.98 -10.26 -12.90
CA VAL A 71 -3.78 -11.26 -13.95
C VAL A 71 -4.74 -12.43 -13.78
N PRO A 72 -5.27 -13.00 -14.88
CA PRO A 72 -6.05 -14.23 -14.82
C PRO A 72 -5.23 -15.38 -14.23
N LEU A 73 -5.81 -16.14 -13.30
CA LEU A 73 -5.19 -17.34 -12.72
C LEU A 73 -5.29 -18.58 -13.63
N ASN A 74 -5.54 -18.40 -14.93
CA ASN A 74 -5.76 -19.47 -15.90
C ASN A 74 -4.46 -20.13 -16.41
N MET A 75 -3.32 -19.82 -15.78
CA MET A 75 -1.98 -20.35 -16.11
C MET A 75 -1.53 -20.05 -17.55
N GLN A 76 -2.17 -19.10 -18.23
CA GLN A 76 -1.74 -18.63 -19.54
C GLN A 76 -0.71 -17.51 -19.37
N PRO A 77 0.34 -17.47 -20.19
CA PRO A 77 1.30 -16.37 -20.15
C PRO A 77 0.59 -15.07 -20.58
N VAL A 78 0.57 -14.09 -19.69
CA VAL A 78 0.07 -12.74 -19.96
C VAL A 78 1.22 -11.78 -19.72
N SER A 79 1.55 -10.99 -20.74
CA SER A 79 2.47 -9.86 -20.57
C SER A 79 1.68 -8.69 -19.99
N VAL A 80 2.04 -8.28 -18.78
CA VAL A 80 1.47 -7.09 -18.14
C VAL A 80 2.46 -5.94 -18.18
N GLU A 81 1.96 -4.78 -18.58
CA GLU A 81 2.72 -3.53 -18.52
C GLU A 81 2.28 -2.79 -17.25
N VAL A 82 3.22 -2.50 -16.35
CA VAL A 82 2.95 -1.74 -15.14
C VAL A 82 3.05 -0.24 -15.46
N LYS A 83 2.00 0.52 -15.14
CA LYS A 83 1.92 1.96 -15.44
C LYS A 83 1.64 2.76 -14.17
N GLU A 84 2.21 3.95 -14.08
CA GLU A 84 1.82 4.91 -13.04
C GLU A 84 0.38 5.37 -13.29
N GLY A 85 -0.47 5.24 -12.28
CA GLY A 85 -1.83 5.76 -12.26
C GLY A 85 -1.88 7.25 -11.89
N PRO A 86 -3.09 7.86 -11.87
CA PRO A 86 -3.26 9.30 -11.67
C PRO A 86 -2.64 9.86 -10.39
N VAL A 87 -2.54 9.06 -9.32
CA VAL A 87 -2.01 9.47 -8.02
C VAL A 87 -0.55 9.92 -8.05
N TYR A 88 0.24 9.44 -9.02
CA TYR A 88 1.64 9.85 -9.20
C TYR A 88 1.79 11.27 -9.75
N HIS A 89 0.71 11.86 -10.26
CA HIS A 89 0.69 13.20 -10.83
C HIS A 89 0.00 14.22 -9.90
N GLN A 90 -0.38 13.79 -8.70
CA GLN A 90 -1.02 14.61 -7.69
C GLN A 90 -0.02 14.92 -6.56
N ASN A 91 -0.15 16.09 -5.93
CA ASN A 91 0.64 16.46 -4.76
C ASN A 91 -0.19 16.26 -3.48
N GLU A 92 -0.70 15.04 -3.31
CA GLU A 92 -1.55 14.63 -2.19
C GLU A 92 -0.98 13.35 -1.56
N PHE A 93 -1.26 13.14 -0.28
CA PHE A 93 -0.90 11.89 0.38
C PHE A 93 -1.79 10.75 -0.12
N TYR A 94 -1.16 9.59 -0.31
CA TYR A 94 -1.83 8.34 -0.62
C TYR A 94 -1.38 7.29 0.39
N PRO A 95 -2.29 6.51 0.98
CA PRO A 95 -3.74 6.77 1.03
C PRO A 95 -4.06 8.09 1.75
N GLN A 96 -5.27 8.64 1.53
CA GLN A 96 -5.69 9.90 2.15
C GLN A 96 -6.05 9.73 3.64
N GLU A 97 -6.43 8.53 4.05
CA GLU A 97 -6.89 8.19 5.41
C GLU A 97 -6.10 7.00 5.98
N TRP A 98 -6.10 6.88 7.30
CA TRP A 98 -5.44 5.83 8.08
C TRP A 98 -6.38 4.65 8.37
#